data_AF-F0YRL6-F1
#
_entry.id   AF-F0YRL6-F1
#
_cell.length_a   1.000
_cell.length_b   1.000
_cell.length_c   1.000
_cell.angle_alpha   90.00
_cell.angle_beta   90.00
_cell.angle_gamma   90.00
#
_symmetry.space_group_name_H-M   'P 1'
#
loop_
_entity.id
_entity.type
_entity.pdbx_description
1 polymer ?
#
loop_
_entity_poly.entity_id
_entity_poly.type
_entity_poly.pdbx_seq_one_letter_code
_entity_poly.pdbx_strand_id
1 'polypeptide(L)'
;LNEMPAEAWADAAVAHALNVREALALGNYAAFFRLHETAPNMGAYVLDTFADKVRVDAAAKILRAYRPTIDLATLASRLGFDDENDCKAYVTKLGFLFDDAGAVKCKESKCDAAGLVEDGEQKSSLL
;
A
#
# COMPACT_ATOMS: atom_id res chain seq x y z
N LEU A 1 -14.86 4.81 -21.92
CA LEU A 1 -13.51 5.36 -22.24
C LEU A 1 -13.51 6.27 -23.48
N ASN A 2 -14.52 6.25 -24.36
CA ASN A 2 -14.52 7.03 -25.62
C ASN A 2 -15.32 8.35 -25.56
N GLU A 3 -15.64 8.86 -24.37
CA GLU A 3 -16.48 10.06 -24.18
C GLU A 3 -15.69 11.29 -23.73
N MET A 4 -14.35 11.18 -23.62
CA MET A 4 -13.50 12.30 -23.23
C MET A 4 -12.98 13.06 -24.46
N PRO A 5 -13.04 14.40 -24.47
CA PRO A 5 -12.50 15.20 -25.56
C PRO A 5 -10.98 14.97 -25.69
N ALA A 6 -10.47 14.97 -26.92
CA ALA A 6 -9.08 14.62 -27.21
C ALA A 6 -8.08 15.55 -26.49
N GLU A 7 -8.46 16.80 -26.22
CA GLU A 7 -7.61 17.73 -25.47
C GLU A 7 -7.40 17.31 -24.01
N ALA A 8 -8.38 16.62 -23.39
CA ALA A 8 -8.28 16.18 -22.00
C ALA A 8 -7.29 15.02 -21.82
N TRP A 9 -7.02 14.23 -22.87
CA TRP A 9 -6.03 13.14 -22.83
C TRP A 9 -4.59 13.66 -22.80
N ALA A 10 -4.35 14.90 -23.21
CA ALA A 10 -3.04 15.51 -23.24
C ALA A 10 -2.62 16.11 -21.88
N ASP A 11 -3.54 16.20 -20.92
CA ASP A 11 -3.23 16.73 -19.60
C ASP A 11 -2.31 15.77 -18.83
N ALA A 12 -1.22 16.31 -18.28
CA ALA A 12 -0.27 15.57 -17.46
C ALA A 12 -0.93 14.91 -16.24
N ALA A 13 -2.00 15.50 -15.69
CA ALA A 13 -2.77 14.93 -14.59
C ALA A 13 -3.53 13.66 -15.03
N VAL A 14 -4.07 13.63 -16.25
CA VAL A 14 -4.77 12.45 -16.80
C VAL A 14 -3.78 11.33 -17.10
N ALA A 15 -2.63 11.66 -17.71
CA ALA A 15 -1.55 10.70 -17.91
C ALA A 15 -1.05 10.12 -16.57
N HIS A 16 -0.90 10.95 -15.54
CA HIS A 16 -0.53 10.51 -14.20
C HIS A 16 -1.58 9.56 -13.60
N ALA A 17 -2.86 9.91 -13.65
CA ALA A 17 -3.95 9.08 -13.14
C ALA A 17 -4.01 7.70 -13.83
N LEU A 18 -3.76 7.65 -15.14
CA LEU A 18 -3.68 6.39 -15.89
C LEU A 18 -2.50 5.53 -15.44
N ASN A 19 -1.30 6.12 -15.28
CA ASN A 19 -0.13 5.42 -14.78
C ASN A 19 -0.36 4.85 -13.37
N VAL A 20 -1.03 5.61 -12.49
CA VAL A 20 -1.37 5.12 -11.15
C VAL A 20 -2.34 3.95 -11.23
N ARG A 21 -3.39 4.04 -12.07
CA ARG A 21 -4.32 2.93 -12.30
C ARG A 21 -3.59 1.68 -12.81
N GLU A 22 -2.65 1.83 -13.74
CA GLU A 22 -1.84 0.71 -14.23
C GLU A 22 -0.95 0.11 -13.13
N ALA A 23 -0.28 0.94 -12.33
CA ALA A 23 0.53 0.48 -11.20
C ALA A 23 -0.31 -0.30 -10.19
N LEU A 24 -1.52 0.16 -9.89
CA LEU A 24 -2.48 -0.54 -9.03
C LEU A 24 -2.93 -1.87 -9.64
N ALA A 25 -3.27 -1.89 -10.93
CA ALA A 25 -3.72 -3.09 -11.62
C ALA A 25 -2.62 -4.17 -11.70
N LEU A 26 -1.37 -3.75 -11.88
CA LEU A 26 -0.20 -4.64 -11.90
C LEU A 26 0.26 -5.05 -10.48
N GLY A 27 -0.24 -4.38 -9.44
CA GLY A 27 0.28 -4.53 -8.08
C GLY A 27 1.75 -4.10 -7.97
N ASN A 28 2.18 -3.12 -8.77
CA ASN A 28 3.53 -2.61 -8.73
C ASN A 28 3.65 -1.47 -7.70
N TYR A 29 3.84 -1.88 -6.44
CA TYR A 29 3.92 -0.99 -5.28
C TYR A 29 5.04 0.04 -5.39
N ALA A 30 6.20 -0.34 -5.93
CA ALA A 30 7.33 0.58 -6.11
C ALA A 30 6.98 1.71 -7.10
N ALA A 31 6.28 1.38 -8.20
CA ALA A 31 5.80 2.38 -9.14
C ALA A 31 4.72 3.28 -8.50
N PHE A 32 3.83 2.72 -7.69
CA PHE A 32 2.80 3.48 -6.97
C PHE A 32 3.40 4.52 -6.03
N PHE A 33 4.38 4.16 -5.18
CA PHE A 33 5.02 5.11 -4.26
C PHE A 33 5.83 6.18 -4.99
N ARG A 34 6.49 5.83 -6.10
CA ARG A 34 7.17 6.85 -6.93
C ARG A 34 6.19 7.82 -7.59
N LEU A 35 5.04 7.31 -8.05
CA LEU A 35 3.97 8.16 -8.57
C LEU A 35 3.35 9.02 -7.46
N HIS A 36 3.23 8.49 -6.25
CA HIS A 36 2.77 9.23 -5.07
C HIS A 36 3.59 10.51 -4.82
N GLU A 37 4.93 10.39 -4.82
CA GLU A 37 5.84 11.53 -4.61
C GLU A 37 5.81 12.57 -5.74
N THR A 38 5.44 12.15 -6.95
CA THR A 38 5.46 12.99 -8.16
C THR A 38 4.06 13.44 -8.58
N ALA A 39 3.05 13.23 -7.73
CA ALA A 39 1.66 13.52 -8.04
C ALA A 39 1.46 15.05 -8.23
N PRO A 40 0.90 15.49 -9.37
CA PRO A 40 0.58 16.89 -9.58
C PRO A 40 -0.64 17.31 -8.73
N ASN A 41 -0.63 18.56 -8.26
CA ASN A 41 -1.68 19.15 -7.42
C ASN A 41 -1.85 18.42 -6.07
N MET A 42 -3.09 18.31 -5.60
CA MET A 42 -3.46 17.59 -4.36
C MET A 42 -3.72 16.09 -4.63
N GLY A 43 -3.23 15.55 -5.75
CA GLY A 43 -3.44 14.14 -6.12
C GLY A 43 -2.89 13.15 -5.09
N ALA A 44 -1.80 13.54 -4.40
CA ALA A 44 -1.21 12.76 -3.31
C ALA A 44 -2.24 12.38 -2.23
N TYR A 45 -3.12 13.31 -1.81
CA TYR A 45 -4.13 13.03 -0.79
C TYR A 45 -5.12 11.93 -1.19
N VAL A 46 -5.47 11.84 -2.47
CA VAL A 46 -6.34 10.76 -2.96
C VAL A 46 -5.59 9.44 -2.92
N LEU A 47 -4.32 9.45 -3.32
CA LEU A 47 -3.46 8.27 -3.35
C LEU A 47 -3.14 7.75 -1.94
N ASP A 48 -2.99 8.63 -0.95
CA ASP A 48 -2.83 8.26 0.47
C ASP A 48 -3.97 7.34 0.95
N THR A 49 -5.21 7.60 0.53
CA THR A 49 -6.36 6.73 0.90
C THR A 49 -6.26 5.31 0.34
N PHE A 50 -5.48 5.10 -0.71
CA PHE A 50 -5.21 3.80 -1.31
C PHE A 50 -3.92 3.17 -0.80
N ALA A 51 -2.97 3.96 -0.30
CA ALA A 51 -1.67 3.48 0.16
C ALA A 51 -1.80 2.32 1.15
N ASP A 52 -2.75 2.40 2.10
CA ASP A 52 -3.01 1.32 3.05
C ASP A 52 -3.51 0.04 2.38
N LYS A 53 -4.51 0.14 1.49
CA LYS A 53 -5.04 -1.04 0.77
C LYS A 53 -3.96 -1.70 -0.09
N VAL A 54 -3.15 -0.87 -0.73
CA VAL A 54 -2.05 -1.25 -1.59
C VAL A 54 -0.97 -1.98 -0.77
N ARG A 55 -0.63 -1.49 0.42
CA ARG A 55 0.29 -2.16 1.36
C ARG A 55 -0.26 -3.50 1.85
N VAL A 56 -1.56 -3.60 2.17
CA VAL A 56 -2.17 -4.88 2.58
C VAL A 56 -2.13 -5.91 1.45
N ASP A 57 -2.48 -5.51 0.23
CA ASP A 57 -2.42 -6.39 -0.95
C ASP A 57 -0.97 -6.82 -1.26
N ALA A 58 0.00 -5.92 -1.09
CA ALA A 58 1.42 -6.24 -1.19
C ALA A 58 1.83 -7.30 -0.17
N ALA A 59 1.48 -7.10 1.09
CA ALA A 59 1.77 -8.03 2.16
C ALA A 59 1.17 -9.42 1.87
N ALA A 60 -0.08 -9.47 1.43
CA ALA A 60 -0.77 -10.71 1.05
C ALA A 60 -0.03 -11.48 -0.06
N LYS A 61 0.45 -10.78 -1.09
CA LYS A 61 1.22 -11.38 -2.19
C LYS A 61 2.60 -11.85 -1.72
N ILE A 62 3.29 -11.08 -0.89
CA ILE A 62 4.59 -11.44 -0.30
C ILE A 62 4.46 -12.72 0.54
N LEU A 63 3.45 -12.80 1.41
CA LEU A 63 3.16 -13.99 2.21
C LEU A 63 2.94 -15.24 1.36
N ARG A 64 2.30 -15.10 0.20
CA ARG A 64 2.07 -16.22 -0.73
C ARG A 64 3.35 -16.62 -1.46
N ALA A 65 4.22 -15.67 -1.79
CA ALA A 65 5.44 -15.91 -2.55
C ALA A 65 6.59 -16.50 -1.70
N TYR A 66 6.75 -16.07 -0.46
CA TYR A 66 7.91 -16.39 0.40
C TYR A 66 7.66 -17.53 1.42
N ARG A 67 6.72 -18.45 1.14
CA ARG A 67 6.46 -19.59 2.04
C ARG A 67 7.73 -20.45 2.22
N PRO A 68 8.10 -20.87 3.45
CA PRO A 68 7.28 -20.87 4.67
C PRO A 68 7.44 -19.65 5.60
N THR A 69 8.57 -18.94 5.54
CA THR A 69 8.93 -17.83 6.44
C THR A 69 9.64 -16.72 5.68
N ILE A 70 9.45 -15.48 6.12
CA ILE A 70 10.18 -14.31 5.63
C ILE A 70 10.77 -13.54 6.81
N ASP A 71 11.98 -13.00 6.65
CA ASP A 71 12.59 -12.12 7.64
C ASP A 71 11.94 -10.72 7.62
N LEU A 72 11.97 -10.05 8.78
CA LEU A 72 11.35 -8.74 8.96
C LEU A 72 12.04 -7.65 8.11
N ALA A 73 13.36 -7.71 7.94
CA ALA A 73 14.12 -6.74 7.16
C ALA A 73 13.74 -6.76 5.67
N THR A 74 13.64 -7.95 5.07
CA THR A 74 13.18 -8.13 3.69
C THR A 74 11.72 -7.72 3.53
N LEU A 75 10.88 -8.02 4.53
CA LEU A 75 9.49 -7.59 4.52
C LEU A 75 9.36 -6.06 4.58
N ALA A 76 10.11 -5.40 5.44
CA ALA A 76 10.15 -3.94 5.58
C ALA A 76 10.62 -3.28 4.27
N SER A 77 11.73 -3.76 3.70
CA SER A 77 12.24 -3.29 2.41
C SER A 77 11.22 -3.47 1.28
N ARG A 78 10.47 -4.57 1.28
CA ARG A 78 9.50 -4.85 0.22
C ARG A 78 8.18 -4.08 0.37
N LEU A 79 7.78 -3.77 1.59
CA LEU A 79 6.62 -2.92 1.89
C LEU A 79 6.94 -1.42 1.82
N GLY A 80 8.22 -1.06 1.73
CA GLY A 80 8.68 0.33 1.65
C GLY A 80 8.66 1.05 3.00
N PHE A 81 8.95 0.33 4.09
CA PHE A 81 9.20 0.94 5.40
C PHE A 81 10.68 1.22 5.57
N ASP A 82 11.03 2.40 6.05
CA ASP A 82 12.39 2.77 6.43
C ASP A 82 12.82 2.10 7.75
N ASP A 83 11.86 1.93 8.66
CA ASP A 83 12.06 1.33 9.98
C ASP A 83 11.42 -0.06 10.11
N GLU A 84 12.22 -1.04 10.57
CA GLU A 84 11.74 -2.40 10.86
C GLU A 84 10.68 -2.42 11.98
N ASN A 85 10.77 -1.47 12.94
CA ASN A 85 9.82 -1.37 14.05
C ASN A 85 8.42 -0.96 13.57
N ASP A 86 8.34 -0.03 12.62
CA ASP A 86 7.06 0.39 12.03
C ASP A 86 6.46 -0.72 11.19
N CYS A 87 7.30 -1.43 10.41
CA CYS A 87 6.87 -2.63 9.71
C CYS A 87 6.32 -3.68 10.69
N LYS A 88 6.99 -3.90 11.83
CA LYS A 88 6.56 -4.86 12.85
C LYS A 88 5.22 -4.47 13.46
N ALA A 89 5.03 -3.20 13.80
CA ALA A 89 3.76 -2.69 14.32
C ALA A 89 2.62 -2.86 13.30
N TYR A 90 2.90 -2.54 12.03
CA TYR A 90 1.94 -2.67 10.94
C TYR A 90 1.51 -4.12 10.71
N VAL A 91 2.48 -5.06 10.59
CA VAL A 91 2.14 -6.47 10.35
C VAL A 91 1.49 -7.12 11.57
N THR A 92 1.81 -6.66 12.79
CA THR A 92 1.12 -7.07 14.02
C THR A 92 -0.35 -6.62 13.98
N LYS A 93 -0.61 -5.36 13.56
CA LYS A 93 -1.98 -4.85 13.35
C LYS A 93 -2.74 -5.67 12.30
N LEU A 94 -2.05 -6.17 11.28
CA LEU A 94 -2.63 -7.04 10.26
C LEU A 94 -2.84 -8.49 10.69
N GLY A 95 -2.40 -8.89 11.89
CA GLY A 95 -2.58 -10.26 12.42
C GLY A 95 -1.49 -11.26 12.00
N PHE A 96 -0.29 -10.79 11.68
CA PHE A 96 0.81 -11.65 11.27
C PHE A 96 1.47 -12.32 12.49
N LEU A 97 1.81 -13.60 12.35
CA LEU A 97 2.45 -14.38 13.40
C LEU A 97 3.97 -14.42 13.19
N PHE A 98 4.71 -14.27 14.28
CA PHE A 98 6.16 -14.36 14.31
C PHE A 98 6.61 -15.69 14.89
N ASP A 99 7.74 -16.20 14.43
CA ASP A 99 8.44 -17.33 15.03
C ASP A 99 9.37 -16.88 16.17
N ASP A 100 9.87 -17.82 16.97
CA ASP A 100 10.81 -17.55 18.07
C ASP A 100 12.13 -16.92 17.57
N ALA A 101 12.44 -17.06 16.27
CA ALA A 101 13.57 -16.45 15.59
C ALA A 101 13.28 -15.03 15.02
N GLY A 102 12.07 -14.48 15.21
CA GLY A 102 11.66 -13.17 14.69
C GLY A 102 11.24 -13.14 13.22
N ALA A 103 11.21 -14.29 12.55
CA ALA A 103 10.72 -14.42 11.17
C ALA A 103 9.18 -14.51 11.13
N VAL A 104 8.55 -13.94 10.12
CA VAL A 104 7.10 -13.95 9.93
C VAL A 104 6.66 -15.29 9.32
N LYS A 105 5.77 -16.02 10.02
CA LYS A 105 5.18 -17.27 9.55
C LYS A 105 4.13 -17.00 8.48
N CYS A 106 4.51 -17.20 7.22
CA CYS A 106 3.68 -16.88 6.07
C CYS A 106 2.53 -17.89 5.81
N LYS A 107 2.54 -19.02 6.52
CA LYS A 107 1.55 -20.11 6.36
C LYS A 107 0.30 -19.91 7.22
N GLU A 108 0.46 -19.32 8.39
CA GLU A 108 -0.59 -19.16 9.41
C GLU A 108 -1.12 -17.73 9.51
N SER A 109 -0.33 -16.75 9.05
CA SER A 109 -0.75 -15.35 8.98
C SER A 109 -1.85 -15.17 7.92
N LYS A 110 -3.04 -14.73 8.34
CA LYS A 110 -4.08 -14.24 7.43
C LYS A 110 -3.96 -12.73 7.34
N CYS A 111 -3.88 -12.21 6.12
CA CYS A 111 -4.04 -10.78 5.87
C CYS A 111 -5.55 -10.47 5.88
N ASP A 112 -6.14 -10.28 7.05
CA ASP A 112 -7.53 -9.83 7.13
C ASP A 112 -7.56 -8.33 6.82
N ALA A 113 -7.79 -7.99 5.55
CA ALA A 113 -7.99 -6.60 5.10
C ALA A 113 -9.18 -5.90 5.78
N ALA A 114 -9.97 -6.64 6.59
CA ALA A 114 -11.08 -6.14 7.38
C ALA A 114 -10.66 -5.36 8.64
N GLY A 115 -9.41 -5.47 9.09
CA GLY A 115 -8.93 -4.84 10.34
C GLY A 115 -8.50 -3.37 10.25
N LEU A 116 -8.74 -2.68 9.13
CA LEU A 116 -8.41 -1.24 8.95
C LEU A 116 -9.65 -0.37 8.70
N VAL A 117 -10.82 -0.79 9.16
CA VAL A 117 -11.93 0.13 9.39
C VAL A 117 -11.81 0.62 10.83
N GLU A 118 -11.91 1.93 11.05
CA GLU A 118 -11.57 2.73 12.26
C GLU A 118 -10.11 3.25 12.17
N ASP A 119 -9.83 4.49 11.77
CA ASP A 119 -10.39 5.76 12.25
C ASP A 119 -10.76 6.73 11.11
N GLY A 120 -12.04 7.01 10.98
CA GLY A 120 -12.59 8.06 10.11
C GLY A 120 -13.55 8.96 10.86
N GLU A 121 -13.30 9.23 12.14
CA GLU A 121 -14.03 10.27 12.88
C GLU A 121 -13.20 11.54 12.86
N GLN A 122 -13.41 12.36 11.83
CA GLN A 122 -12.95 13.74 11.78
C GLN A 122 -13.60 14.50 12.95
N LYS A 123 -12.92 14.61 14.09
CA LYS A 123 -13.15 15.71 15.02
C LYS A 123 -12.62 16.99 14.40
N SER A 124 -13.41 17.55 13.49
CA SER A 124 -13.38 18.99 13.22
C SER A 124 -14.06 19.68 14.40
N SER A 125 -13.30 19.91 15.46
CA SER A 125 -13.62 20.89 16.49
C SER A 125 -12.41 21.78 16.67
N LEU A 126 -12.64 23.09 16.59
CA LEU A 126 -11.75 24.23 16.84
C LEU A 126 -10.84 24.54 15.63
N LEU A 127 -11.00 25.66 14.90
CA LEU A 127 -11.56 26.98 15.19
C LEU A 127 -12.32 27.52 13.97
#